data_AF-A0A952H5Q4-F1
#
_entry.id   AF-A0A952H5Q4-F1
#
_cell.length_a   1.000
_cell.length_b   1.000
_cell.length_c   1.000
_cell.angle_alpha   90.00
_cell.angle_beta   90.00
_cell.angle_gamma   90.00
#
_symmetry.space_group_name_H-M   'P 1'
#
loop_
_entity.id
_entity.type
_entity.pdbx_description
1 polymer ?
#
loop_
_entity_poly.entity_id
_entity_poly.type
_entity_poly.pdbx_seq_one_letter_code
_entity_poly.pdbx_strand_id
1 'polypeptide(L)'
;MLIDAHLHCTGRETRSDVLRTLDEAEVDLGVLLAPFLSDGYSLADAGSLGRANSHLAELVNGQADRLVGFAVVNPLHSGAVDELQRAIDAGLRGVKMVPSGWYPYDDAVQPVFARAAQLKLPVLFHSGIFIDGRSGRFCRPVFFEAMRDHPGLRTALAHVGWPWTDEAMAVGLIDRIHGVPDAEAAFRFDLSFGPPPPYRRQVLQLALQVLGAGLLQFGSDCFLPCPGAQLRERRGWLQDLLNELQVPADDQNRIFSGTAADWLGPPVHKAPFKLGSGRWSPVCC
;
A
#
# COMPACT_ATOMS: atom_id res chain seq x y z
N MET A 1 17.41 0.71 3.56
CA MET A 1 16.19 -0.01 3.15
C MET A 1 15.17 0.96 2.54
N LEU A 2 15.05 1.06 1.22
CA LEU A 2 13.91 1.66 0.51
C LEU A 2 12.81 0.62 0.34
N ILE A 3 11.58 0.95 0.75
CA ILE A 3 10.42 0.07 0.62
C ILE A 3 9.43 0.68 -0.37
N ASP A 4 9.06 -0.08 -1.40
CA ASP A 4 7.89 0.22 -2.22
C ASP A 4 6.68 -0.53 -1.65
N ALA A 5 5.77 0.20 -1.01
CA ALA A 5 4.62 -0.39 -0.32
C ALA A 5 3.45 -0.75 -1.25
N HIS A 6 3.56 -0.52 -2.56
CA HIS A 6 2.44 -0.69 -3.49
C HIS A 6 2.89 -1.07 -4.91
N LEU A 7 3.01 -2.36 -5.18
CA LEU A 7 3.28 -2.91 -6.52
C LEU A 7 2.20 -3.90 -6.94
N HIS A 8 1.62 -3.68 -8.11
CA HIS A 8 0.62 -4.56 -8.70
C HIS A 8 1.25 -5.69 -9.51
N CYS A 9 0.92 -6.93 -9.18
CA CYS A 9 1.17 -8.07 -10.05
C CYS A 9 0.17 -8.10 -11.22
N THR A 10 0.59 -8.62 -12.38
CA THR A 10 -0.33 -8.92 -13.49
C THR A 10 -0.54 -10.42 -13.70
N GLY A 11 0.21 -11.27 -12.98
CA GLY A 11 0.17 -12.72 -13.13
C GLY A 11 1.00 -13.24 -14.30
N ARG A 12 1.81 -12.37 -14.92
CA ARG A 12 2.69 -12.70 -16.06
C ARG A 12 4.17 -12.60 -15.71
N GLU A 13 4.49 -11.88 -14.65
CA GLU A 13 5.83 -11.71 -14.12
C GLU A 13 6.40 -13.02 -13.55
N THR A 14 7.71 -13.20 -13.74
CA THR A 14 8.48 -14.19 -13.00
C THR A 14 9.16 -13.55 -11.79
N ARG A 15 9.59 -14.36 -10.82
CA ARG A 15 10.36 -13.86 -9.66
C ARG A 15 11.59 -13.07 -10.10
N SER A 16 12.29 -13.55 -11.12
CA SER A 16 13.48 -12.91 -11.67
C SER A 16 13.17 -11.55 -12.30
N ASP A 17 12.00 -11.40 -12.95
CA ASP A 17 11.57 -10.10 -13.47
C ASP A 17 11.38 -9.10 -12.35
N VAL A 18 10.65 -9.48 -11.30
CA VAL A 18 10.39 -8.59 -10.16
C VAL A 18 11.69 -8.18 -9.48
N LEU A 19 12.58 -9.13 -9.15
CA LEU A 19 13.85 -8.83 -8.49
C LEU A 19 14.73 -7.92 -9.36
N ARG A 20 14.80 -8.17 -10.67
CA ARG A 20 15.51 -7.29 -11.60
C ARG A 20 14.94 -5.88 -11.60
N THR A 21 13.62 -5.72 -11.64
CA THR A 21 12.97 -4.40 -11.56
C THR A 21 13.34 -3.67 -10.27
N LEU A 22 13.33 -4.37 -9.12
CA LEU A 22 13.70 -3.79 -7.84
C LEU A 22 15.19 -3.42 -7.79
N ASP A 23 16.08 -4.29 -8.27
CA ASP A 23 17.53 -4.05 -8.31
C ASP A 23 17.88 -2.85 -9.19
N GLU A 24 17.32 -2.80 -10.41
CA GLU A 24 17.46 -1.65 -11.29
C GLU A 24 16.98 -0.37 -10.60
N ALA A 25 15.86 -0.43 -9.88
CA ALA A 25 15.28 0.72 -9.18
C ALA A 25 15.95 1.09 -7.85
N GLU A 26 16.91 0.29 -7.38
CA GLU A 26 17.53 0.39 -6.06
C GLU A 26 16.48 0.32 -4.92
N VAL A 27 15.44 -0.50 -5.11
CA VAL A 27 14.40 -0.79 -4.11
C VAL A 27 14.81 -2.05 -3.33
N ASP A 28 14.93 -1.91 -2.01
CA ASP A 28 15.37 -2.99 -1.14
C ASP A 28 14.25 -4.01 -0.91
N LEU A 29 13.00 -3.55 -0.72
CA LEU A 29 11.85 -4.42 -0.48
C LEU A 29 10.61 -3.94 -1.22
N GLY A 30 9.92 -4.86 -1.91
CA GLY A 30 8.67 -4.61 -2.62
C GLY A 30 7.48 -5.33 -1.97
N VAL A 31 6.38 -4.58 -1.77
CA VAL A 31 5.09 -5.14 -1.38
C VAL A 31 4.26 -5.41 -2.63
N LEU A 32 4.10 -6.70 -2.94
CA LEU A 32 3.43 -7.21 -4.13
C LEU A 32 1.98 -7.52 -3.81
N LEU A 33 1.07 -7.00 -4.63
CA LEU A 33 -0.38 -7.22 -4.51
C LEU A 33 -0.81 -8.27 -5.53
N ALA A 34 -1.56 -9.28 -5.08
CA ALA A 34 -2.00 -10.37 -5.93
C ALA A 34 -2.76 -9.85 -7.19
N PRO A 35 -2.53 -10.46 -8.37
CA PRO A 35 -3.08 -9.99 -9.63
C PRO A 35 -4.59 -10.22 -9.71
N PHE A 36 -5.27 -9.41 -10.52
CA PHE A 36 -6.63 -9.72 -10.95
C PHE A 36 -6.55 -10.51 -12.26
N LEU A 37 -6.69 -11.85 -12.17
CA LEU A 37 -6.55 -12.74 -13.33
C LEU A 37 -7.80 -12.78 -14.23
N SER A 38 -8.88 -12.14 -13.81
CA SER A 38 -10.13 -12.05 -14.57
C SER A 38 -10.22 -10.70 -15.29
N ASP A 39 -10.85 -10.71 -16.48
CA ASP A 39 -11.05 -9.50 -17.29
C ASP A 39 -11.73 -8.38 -16.50
N GLY A 40 -11.31 -7.14 -16.76
CA GLY A 40 -11.88 -5.94 -16.14
C GLY A 40 -11.59 -5.79 -14.65
N TYR A 41 -10.53 -6.43 -14.12
CA TYR A 41 -10.16 -6.39 -12.70
C TYR A 41 -11.26 -6.92 -11.76
N SER A 42 -12.00 -7.93 -12.22
CA SER A 42 -13.13 -8.48 -11.47
C SER A 42 -12.71 -9.25 -10.22
N LEU A 43 -13.49 -9.06 -9.14
CA LEU A 43 -13.37 -9.75 -7.86
C LEU A 43 -14.47 -10.82 -7.65
N ALA A 44 -15.28 -11.07 -8.67
CA ALA A 44 -16.46 -11.93 -8.57
C ALA A 44 -16.14 -13.43 -8.62
N ASP A 45 -15.05 -13.84 -9.24
CA ASP A 45 -14.66 -15.25 -9.33
C ASP A 45 -13.72 -15.62 -8.17
N ALA A 46 -14.27 -16.26 -7.13
CA ALA A 46 -13.50 -16.74 -5.99
C ALA A 46 -12.37 -17.71 -6.37
N GLY A 47 -12.57 -18.54 -7.40
CA GLY A 47 -11.54 -19.46 -7.88
C GLY A 47 -10.39 -18.74 -8.57
N SER A 48 -10.68 -17.65 -9.28
CA SER A 48 -9.67 -16.75 -9.86
C SER A 48 -8.81 -16.09 -8.78
N LEU A 49 -9.44 -15.57 -7.71
CA LEU A 49 -8.72 -14.98 -6.58
C LEU A 49 -7.81 -16.00 -5.87
N GLY A 50 -8.30 -17.22 -5.66
CA GLY A 50 -7.48 -18.30 -5.08
C GLY A 50 -6.25 -18.62 -5.94
N ARG A 51 -6.40 -18.71 -7.27
CA ARG A 51 -5.25 -18.90 -8.18
C ARG A 51 -4.28 -17.72 -8.15
N ALA A 52 -4.78 -16.50 -8.05
CA ALA A 52 -3.95 -15.30 -7.93
C ALA A 52 -3.11 -15.30 -6.64
N ASN A 53 -3.73 -15.68 -5.52
CA ASN A 53 -3.04 -15.81 -4.23
C ASN A 53 -1.97 -16.91 -4.27
N SER A 54 -2.29 -18.08 -4.83
CA SER A 54 -1.31 -19.18 -5.00
C SER A 54 -0.13 -18.76 -5.88
N HIS A 55 -0.40 -18.10 -7.01
CA HIS A 55 0.64 -17.58 -7.88
C HIS A 55 1.57 -16.60 -7.15
N LEU A 56 0.99 -15.66 -6.40
CA LEU A 56 1.79 -14.71 -5.62
C LEU A 56 2.60 -15.41 -4.52
N ALA A 57 2.03 -16.40 -3.84
CA ALA A 57 2.73 -17.17 -2.81
C ALA A 57 3.97 -17.87 -3.39
N GLU A 58 3.84 -18.49 -4.57
CA GLU A 58 4.96 -19.08 -5.30
C GLU A 58 5.99 -18.03 -5.70
N LEU A 59 5.55 -16.85 -6.17
CA LEU A 59 6.41 -15.75 -6.59
C LEU A 59 7.32 -15.27 -5.45
N VAL A 60 6.76 -15.08 -4.25
CA VAL A 60 7.50 -14.55 -3.07
C VAL A 60 8.23 -15.61 -2.27
N ASN A 61 7.95 -16.90 -2.50
CA ASN A 61 8.54 -17.99 -1.73
C ASN A 61 10.08 -17.95 -1.74
N GLY A 62 10.69 -18.02 -0.56
CA GLY A 62 12.15 -17.97 -0.40
C GLY A 62 12.79 -16.61 -0.67
N GLN A 63 12.02 -15.52 -0.76
CA GLN A 63 12.50 -14.15 -0.99
C GLN A 63 11.99 -13.16 0.07
N ALA A 64 11.75 -13.62 1.30
CA ALA A 64 11.13 -12.82 2.35
C ALA A 64 11.93 -11.56 2.78
N ASP A 65 13.22 -11.47 2.41
CA ASP A 65 14.05 -10.28 2.65
C ASP A 65 13.94 -9.20 1.54
N ARG A 66 13.26 -9.52 0.44
CA ARG A 66 13.07 -8.66 -0.73
C ARG A 66 11.60 -8.47 -1.11
N LEU A 67 10.77 -9.48 -0.93
CA LEU A 67 9.41 -9.55 -1.45
C LEU A 67 8.42 -9.89 -0.33
N VAL A 68 7.35 -9.09 -0.22
CA VAL A 68 6.24 -9.34 0.70
C VAL A 68 4.95 -9.40 -0.11
N GLY A 69 4.27 -10.54 -0.08
CA GLY A 69 3.04 -10.74 -0.83
C GLY A 69 1.78 -10.43 -0.02
N PHE A 70 0.85 -9.70 -0.62
CA PHE A 70 -0.46 -9.37 -0.07
C PHE A 70 -1.56 -10.10 -0.84
N ALA A 71 -2.32 -10.92 -0.12
CA ALA A 71 -3.44 -11.65 -0.68
C ALA A 71 -4.52 -10.70 -1.20
N VAL A 72 -5.25 -11.08 -2.24
CA VAL A 72 -6.49 -10.41 -2.63
C VAL A 72 -7.67 -11.21 -2.09
N VAL A 73 -8.59 -10.52 -1.41
CA VAL A 73 -9.80 -11.13 -0.85
C VAL A 73 -11.00 -10.24 -1.18
N ASN A 74 -12.08 -10.86 -1.65
CA ASN A 74 -13.39 -10.23 -1.68
C ASN A 74 -14.21 -10.75 -0.50
N PRO A 75 -14.52 -9.90 0.50
CA PRO A 75 -15.16 -10.34 1.74
C PRO A 75 -16.61 -10.79 1.58
N LEU A 76 -17.24 -10.52 0.42
CA LEU A 76 -18.59 -10.99 0.13
C LEU A 76 -18.67 -12.48 -0.23
N HIS A 77 -17.54 -13.13 -0.49
CA HIS A 77 -17.52 -14.58 -0.73
C HIS A 77 -17.70 -15.34 0.58
N SER A 78 -18.56 -16.35 0.58
CA SER A 78 -18.83 -17.18 1.78
C SER A 78 -17.57 -17.85 2.36
N GLY A 79 -16.57 -18.14 1.51
CA GLY A 79 -15.28 -18.72 1.91
C GLY A 79 -14.15 -17.71 2.10
N ALA A 80 -14.42 -16.40 2.19
CA ALA A 80 -13.39 -15.35 2.23
C ALA A 80 -12.45 -15.45 3.44
N VAL A 81 -12.98 -15.82 4.61
CA VAL A 81 -12.17 -16.02 5.83
C VAL A 81 -11.20 -17.19 5.65
N ASP A 82 -11.68 -18.31 5.12
CA ASP A 82 -10.85 -19.49 4.88
C ASP A 82 -9.81 -19.22 3.78
N GLU A 83 -10.17 -18.45 2.75
CA GLU A 83 -9.23 -18.05 1.70
C GLU A 83 -8.12 -17.15 2.26
N LEU A 84 -8.47 -16.16 3.09
CA LEU A 84 -7.49 -15.35 3.79
C LEU A 84 -6.55 -16.25 4.60
N GLN A 85 -7.08 -17.21 5.36
CA GLN A 85 -6.26 -18.13 6.13
C GLN A 85 -5.31 -18.95 5.25
N ARG A 86 -5.82 -19.57 4.18
CA ARG A 86 -5.01 -20.35 3.23
C ARG A 86 -3.88 -19.53 2.63
N ALA A 87 -4.17 -18.28 2.24
CA ALA A 87 -3.18 -17.38 1.67
C ALA A 87 -2.05 -17.05 2.66
N ILE A 88 -2.38 -16.81 3.93
CA ILE A 88 -1.38 -16.59 4.98
C ILE A 88 -0.58 -17.84 5.28
N ASP A 89 -1.22 -19.01 5.34
CA ASP A 89 -0.55 -20.30 5.54
C ASP A 89 0.40 -20.64 4.38
N ALA A 90 0.10 -20.16 3.17
CA ALA A 90 0.97 -20.27 1.99
C ALA A 90 2.15 -19.28 1.99
N GLY A 91 2.26 -18.42 3.01
CA GLY A 91 3.38 -17.48 3.17
C GLY A 91 3.10 -16.04 2.73
N LEU A 92 1.87 -15.71 2.32
CA LEU A 92 1.48 -14.30 2.19
C LEU A 92 1.39 -13.64 3.56
N ARG A 93 1.60 -12.33 3.60
CA ARG A 93 1.91 -11.61 4.85
C ARG A 93 1.00 -10.43 5.13
N GLY A 94 0.08 -10.13 4.22
CA GLY A 94 -0.90 -9.08 4.32
C GLY A 94 -2.06 -9.31 3.37
N VAL A 95 -2.98 -8.36 3.31
CA VAL A 95 -4.15 -8.44 2.44
C VAL A 95 -4.44 -7.09 1.79
N LYS A 96 -4.66 -7.11 0.47
CA LYS A 96 -5.20 -6.01 -0.32
C LYS A 96 -6.69 -6.24 -0.47
N MET A 97 -7.47 -5.21 -0.17
CA MET A 97 -8.91 -5.23 -0.43
C MET A 97 -9.32 -4.03 -1.26
N VAL A 98 -10.30 -4.26 -2.12
CA VAL A 98 -10.87 -3.24 -3.00
C VAL A 98 -12.38 -3.26 -2.77
N PRO A 99 -12.93 -2.29 -2.02
CA PRO A 99 -14.38 -2.18 -1.83
C PRO A 99 -15.12 -2.07 -3.15
N SER A 100 -15.93 -3.08 -3.46
CA SER A 100 -16.69 -3.20 -4.70
C SER A 100 -18.01 -3.91 -4.41
N GLY A 101 -19.08 -3.13 -4.19
CA GLY A 101 -20.40 -3.64 -3.81
C GLY A 101 -20.60 -3.79 -2.30
N TRP A 102 -19.69 -3.29 -1.47
CA TRP A 102 -19.76 -3.33 -0.01
C TRP A 102 -19.07 -2.11 0.60
N TYR A 103 -19.56 -1.65 1.74
CA TYR A 103 -18.91 -0.65 2.58
C TYR A 103 -18.14 -1.30 3.73
N PRO A 104 -17.01 -0.71 4.18
CA PRO A 104 -16.25 -1.24 5.31
C PRO A 104 -17.00 -1.38 6.64
N TYR A 105 -18.18 -0.76 6.80
CA TYR A 105 -19.02 -0.92 7.98
C TYR A 105 -20.14 -1.96 7.80
N ASP A 106 -20.25 -2.62 6.64
CA ASP A 106 -21.29 -3.63 6.41
C ASP A 106 -21.02 -4.87 7.27
N ASP A 107 -22.06 -5.43 7.89
CA ASP A 107 -21.94 -6.64 8.74
C ASP A 107 -21.32 -7.82 7.99
N ALA A 108 -21.61 -7.94 6.68
CA ALA A 108 -21.14 -9.05 5.85
C ALA A 108 -19.61 -9.10 5.71
N VAL A 109 -18.91 -7.97 5.88
CA VAL A 109 -17.46 -7.90 5.68
C VAL A 109 -16.66 -7.98 6.99
N GLN A 110 -17.32 -7.73 8.13
CA GLN A 110 -16.69 -7.74 9.45
C GLN A 110 -15.98 -9.05 9.82
N PRO A 111 -16.47 -10.26 9.45
CA PRO A 111 -15.77 -11.51 9.75
C PRO A 111 -14.35 -11.57 9.17
N VAL A 112 -14.14 -11.00 7.98
CA VAL A 112 -12.81 -10.96 7.35
C VAL A 112 -11.90 -9.98 8.07
N PHE A 113 -12.40 -8.82 8.48
CA PHE A 113 -11.63 -7.85 9.29
C PHE A 113 -11.26 -8.40 10.65
N ALA A 114 -12.19 -9.07 11.34
CA ALA A 114 -11.94 -9.73 12.61
C ALA A 114 -10.85 -10.79 12.46
N ARG A 115 -10.87 -11.58 11.38
CA ARG A 115 -9.81 -12.56 11.12
C ARG A 115 -8.46 -11.90 10.86
N ALA A 116 -8.43 -10.85 10.03
CA ALA A 116 -7.20 -10.11 9.74
C ALA A 116 -6.60 -9.47 11.00
N ALA A 117 -7.44 -8.95 11.90
CA ALA A 117 -7.02 -8.36 13.17
C ALA A 117 -6.46 -9.40 14.16
N GLN A 118 -7.11 -10.56 14.28
CA GLN A 118 -6.59 -11.69 15.07
C GLN A 118 -5.19 -12.12 14.61
N LEU A 119 -4.96 -12.11 13.30
CA LEU A 119 -3.68 -12.42 12.66
C LEU A 119 -2.71 -11.22 12.66
N LYS A 120 -3.14 -10.05 13.16
CA LYS A 120 -2.39 -8.78 13.17
C LYS A 120 -1.86 -8.40 11.79
N LEU A 121 -2.64 -8.66 10.74
CA LEU A 121 -2.18 -8.44 9.37
C LEU A 121 -2.08 -6.95 9.05
N PRO A 122 -1.09 -6.57 8.23
CA PRO A 122 -1.18 -5.33 7.47
C PRO A 122 -2.26 -5.47 6.40
N VAL A 123 -3.10 -4.45 6.28
CA VAL A 123 -4.15 -4.36 5.27
C VAL A 123 -3.93 -3.12 4.43
N LEU A 124 -3.96 -3.27 3.11
CA LEU A 124 -4.00 -2.14 2.19
C LEU A 124 -5.40 -2.09 1.58
N PHE A 125 -6.12 -0.98 1.75
CA PHE A 125 -7.35 -0.73 1.02
C PHE A 125 -7.06 0.16 -0.18
N HIS A 126 -7.68 -0.15 -1.32
CA HIS A 126 -7.87 0.90 -2.31
C HIS A 126 -8.81 1.96 -1.72
N SER A 127 -8.40 3.22 -1.80
CA SER A 127 -9.19 4.37 -1.37
C SER A 127 -9.13 5.45 -2.44
N GLY A 128 -10.28 6.08 -2.71
CA GLY A 128 -10.40 7.08 -3.76
C GLY A 128 -11.10 6.60 -5.04
N ILE A 129 -10.94 7.39 -6.10
CA ILE A 129 -11.51 7.13 -7.42
C ILE A 129 -10.57 6.21 -8.23
N PHE A 130 -11.15 5.29 -8.98
CA PHE A 130 -10.42 4.42 -9.87
C PHE A 130 -10.06 5.09 -11.20
N ILE A 131 -8.83 4.85 -11.64
CA ILE A 131 -8.34 5.36 -12.93
C ILE A 131 -9.03 4.75 -14.15
N ASP A 132 -9.63 3.56 -13.99
CA ASP A 132 -10.36 2.85 -15.04
C ASP A 132 -11.82 3.33 -15.20
N GLY A 133 -12.24 4.33 -14.41
CA GLY A 133 -13.57 4.94 -14.49
C GLY A 133 -14.66 4.19 -13.71
N ARG A 134 -14.36 3.07 -13.04
CA ARG A 134 -15.36 2.40 -12.19
C ARG A 134 -15.70 3.25 -10.96
N SER A 135 -16.91 3.09 -10.45
CA SER A 135 -17.42 3.91 -9.35
C SER A 135 -16.61 3.67 -8.06
N GLY A 136 -15.91 4.70 -7.58
CA GLY A 136 -15.21 4.70 -6.28
C GLY A 136 -16.13 4.90 -5.06
N ARG A 137 -17.45 4.76 -5.21
CA ARG A 137 -18.43 5.13 -4.16
C ARG A 137 -18.24 4.38 -2.84
N PHE A 138 -17.64 3.19 -2.87
CA PHE A 138 -17.36 2.35 -1.71
C PHE A 138 -15.98 2.62 -1.08
N CYS A 139 -15.16 3.43 -1.75
CA CYS A 139 -13.74 3.64 -1.43
C CYS A 139 -13.46 5.01 -0.79
N ARG A 140 -14.51 5.75 -0.38
CA ARG A 140 -14.39 7.05 0.28
C ARG A 140 -13.76 6.88 1.69
N PRO A 141 -12.74 7.68 2.06
CA PRO A 141 -11.95 7.46 3.28
C PRO A 141 -12.75 7.35 4.58
N VAL A 142 -13.80 8.16 4.73
CA VAL A 142 -14.65 8.17 5.96
C VAL A 142 -15.23 6.79 6.29
N PHE A 143 -15.47 5.93 5.31
CA PHE A 143 -16.03 4.61 5.59
C PHE A 143 -15.05 3.67 6.27
N PHE A 144 -13.74 3.90 6.13
CA PHE A 144 -12.73 3.07 6.77
C PHE A 144 -12.57 3.35 8.26
N GLU A 145 -13.26 4.34 8.84
CA GLU A 145 -13.32 4.52 10.31
C GLU A 145 -13.74 3.23 11.03
N ALA A 146 -14.53 2.37 10.37
CA ALA A 146 -14.89 1.04 10.84
C ALA A 146 -13.69 0.15 11.21
N MET A 147 -12.48 0.42 10.69
CA MET A 147 -11.29 -0.35 11.10
C MET A 147 -10.93 -0.14 12.57
N ARG A 148 -11.44 0.93 13.20
CA ARG A 148 -11.26 1.18 14.65
C ARG A 148 -11.97 0.15 15.51
N ASP A 149 -13.00 -0.52 14.98
CA ASP A 149 -13.70 -1.62 15.67
C ASP A 149 -12.87 -2.92 15.69
N HIS A 150 -11.74 -2.94 14.97
CA HIS A 150 -10.83 -4.10 14.84
C HIS A 150 -9.42 -3.77 15.35
N PRO A 151 -9.24 -3.55 16.67
CA PRO A 151 -7.95 -3.19 17.23
C PRO A 151 -6.88 -4.24 16.92
N GLY A 152 -5.69 -3.78 16.53
CA GLY A 152 -4.57 -4.64 16.10
C GLY A 152 -4.47 -4.82 14.59
N LEU A 153 -5.47 -4.39 13.82
CA LEU A 153 -5.35 -4.27 12.37
C LEU A 153 -4.46 -3.08 12.01
N ARG A 154 -3.53 -3.28 11.08
CA ARG A 154 -2.61 -2.21 10.62
C ARG A 154 -3.03 -1.77 9.24
N THR A 155 -3.84 -0.71 9.17
CA THR A 155 -4.48 -0.29 7.94
C THR A 155 -3.67 0.75 7.18
N ALA A 156 -3.54 0.56 5.88
CA ALA A 156 -3.06 1.55 4.93
C ALA A 156 -4.18 1.92 3.94
N LEU A 157 -4.39 3.21 3.70
CA LEU A 157 -5.28 3.72 2.66
C LEU A 157 -4.44 4.20 1.48
N ALA A 158 -4.72 3.66 0.30
CA ALA A 158 -4.01 4.02 -0.92
C ALA A 158 -4.32 5.46 -1.37
N HIS A 159 -3.39 6.05 -2.13
CA HIS A 159 -3.59 7.27 -2.93
C HIS A 159 -3.99 8.51 -2.13
N VAL A 160 -3.76 8.51 -0.81
CA VAL A 160 -4.27 9.52 0.14
C VAL A 160 -5.78 9.76 -0.06
N GLY A 161 -6.52 8.74 -0.50
CA GLY A 161 -7.98 8.80 -0.70
C GLY A 161 -8.48 9.74 -1.81
N TRP A 162 -7.65 10.11 -2.80
CA TRP A 162 -8.02 11.07 -3.85
C TRP A 162 -9.41 10.78 -4.49
N PRO A 163 -10.33 11.77 -4.57
CA PRO A 163 -10.15 13.20 -4.29
C PRO A 163 -10.50 13.62 -2.85
N TRP A 164 -10.92 12.69 -2.00
CA TRP A 164 -11.33 12.97 -0.62
C TRP A 164 -10.14 13.04 0.33
N THR A 165 -9.09 13.74 -0.06
CA THR A 165 -7.83 13.81 0.69
C THR A 165 -8.02 14.37 2.09
N ASP A 166 -8.94 15.32 2.24
CA ASP A 166 -9.27 15.92 3.54
C ASP A 166 -9.91 14.90 4.49
N GLU A 167 -10.73 13.99 3.97
CA GLU A 167 -11.30 12.91 4.77
C GLU A 167 -10.26 11.87 5.14
N ALA A 168 -9.37 11.52 4.21
CA ALA A 168 -8.25 10.62 4.51
C ALA A 168 -7.41 11.19 5.66
N MET A 169 -7.04 12.46 5.57
CA MET A 169 -6.31 13.16 6.63
C MET A 169 -7.11 13.21 7.94
N ALA A 170 -8.42 13.48 7.89
CA ALA A 170 -9.27 13.53 9.08
C ALA A 170 -9.34 12.17 9.82
N VAL A 171 -9.47 11.06 9.09
CA VAL A 171 -9.52 9.71 9.67
C VAL A 171 -8.22 9.37 10.42
N GLY A 172 -7.06 9.75 9.85
CA GLY A 172 -5.76 9.55 10.49
C GLY A 172 -5.48 10.52 11.64
N LEU A 173 -5.95 11.77 11.54
CA LEU A 173 -5.76 12.81 12.55
C LEU A 173 -6.32 12.43 13.92
N ILE A 174 -7.37 11.60 13.98
CA ILE A 174 -7.97 11.15 15.25
C ILE A 174 -6.93 10.50 16.17
N ASP A 175 -6.04 9.64 15.63
CA ASP A 175 -4.99 8.97 16.43
C ASP A 175 -3.96 9.98 16.95
N ARG A 176 -3.65 10.99 16.13
CA ARG A 176 -2.74 12.09 16.49
C ARG A 176 -3.31 12.95 17.63
N ILE A 177 -4.61 13.28 17.56
CA ILE A 177 -5.31 14.04 18.62
C ILE A 177 -5.26 13.28 19.95
N HIS A 178 -5.38 11.95 19.92
CA HIS A 178 -5.30 11.11 21.11
C HIS A 178 -3.87 10.79 21.55
N GLY A 179 -2.85 11.30 20.86
CA GLY A 179 -1.45 11.08 21.22
C GLY A 179 -0.97 9.64 20.98
N VAL A 180 -1.64 8.89 20.10
CA VAL A 180 -1.21 7.52 19.74
C VAL A 180 0.14 7.62 19.01
N PRO A 181 1.16 6.83 19.40
CA PRO A 181 2.42 6.77 18.69
C PRO A 181 2.23 6.32 17.23
N ASP A 182 2.98 6.88 16.28
CA ASP A 182 2.83 6.58 14.85
C ASP A 182 2.92 5.08 14.52
N ALA A 183 3.75 4.33 15.23
CA ALA A 183 3.90 2.89 15.06
C ALA A 183 2.62 2.11 15.45
N GLU A 184 1.84 2.64 16.39
CA GLU A 184 0.61 2.05 16.94
C GLU A 184 -0.66 2.61 16.29
N ALA A 185 -0.54 3.66 15.47
CA ALA A 185 -1.68 4.25 14.77
C ALA A 185 -2.39 3.22 13.87
N ALA A 186 -3.71 3.29 13.86
CA ALA A 186 -4.57 2.40 13.09
C ALA A 186 -4.39 2.61 11.59
N PHE A 187 -4.10 3.86 11.17
CA PHE A 187 -4.04 4.25 9.77
C PHE A 187 -2.67 4.77 9.35
N ARG A 188 -2.24 4.36 8.15
CA ARG A 188 -1.18 4.95 7.35
C ARG A 188 -1.72 5.28 5.96
N PHE A 189 -1.03 6.16 5.25
CA PHE A 189 -1.47 6.66 3.96
C PHE A 189 -0.37 6.48 2.94
N ASP A 190 -0.70 5.72 1.90
CA ASP A 190 0.18 5.51 0.77
C ASP A 190 0.05 6.69 -0.21
N LEU A 191 1.20 7.24 -0.58
CA LEU A 191 1.34 8.42 -1.45
C LEU A 191 1.33 8.07 -2.95
N SER A 192 1.16 6.80 -3.29
CA SER A 192 1.20 6.33 -4.67
C SER A 192 0.15 7.00 -5.56
N PHE A 193 0.59 7.50 -6.71
CA PHE A 193 -0.17 8.22 -7.75
C PHE A 193 -1.03 9.38 -7.24
N GLY A 194 -2.09 9.07 -6.48
CA GLY A 194 -2.79 9.99 -5.62
C GLY A 194 -3.37 11.18 -6.38
N PRO A 195 -3.28 12.38 -5.80
CA PRO A 195 -3.70 13.59 -6.48
C PRO A 195 -2.92 13.83 -7.78
N PRO A 196 -3.57 14.33 -8.84
CA PRO A 196 -2.91 14.70 -10.07
C PRO A 196 -1.94 15.88 -9.84
N PRO A 197 -0.98 16.14 -10.75
CA PRO A 197 0.12 17.06 -10.52
C PRO A 197 -0.25 18.45 -9.95
N PRO A 198 -1.33 19.12 -10.39
CA PRO A 198 -1.71 20.43 -9.83
C PRO A 198 -2.08 20.41 -8.34
N TYR A 199 -2.54 19.26 -7.82
CA TYR A 199 -2.98 19.09 -6.43
C TYR A 199 -1.90 18.47 -5.55
N ARG A 200 -0.98 17.69 -6.14
CA ARG A 200 -0.09 16.80 -5.39
C ARG A 200 0.78 17.52 -4.37
N ARG A 201 1.35 18.68 -4.73
CA ARG A 201 2.16 19.51 -3.81
C ARG A 201 1.35 19.96 -2.59
N GLN A 202 0.17 20.54 -2.81
CA GLN A 202 -0.67 21.06 -1.73
C GLN A 202 -1.18 19.93 -0.83
N VAL A 203 -1.62 18.82 -1.42
CA VAL A 203 -2.08 17.67 -0.65
C VAL A 203 -0.94 17.07 0.19
N LEU A 204 0.26 16.90 -0.38
CA LEU A 204 1.41 16.41 0.38
C LEU A 204 1.77 17.36 1.53
N GLN A 205 1.77 18.67 1.28
CA GLN A 205 2.03 19.68 2.31
C GLN A 205 1.03 19.58 3.48
N LEU A 206 -0.27 19.48 3.17
CA LEU A 206 -1.31 19.33 4.19
C LEU A 206 -1.19 18.00 4.92
N ALA A 207 -0.96 16.90 4.20
CA ALA A 207 -0.79 15.57 4.80
C ALA A 207 0.40 15.55 5.77
N LEU A 208 1.54 16.17 5.41
CA LEU A 208 2.69 16.30 6.30
C LEU A 208 2.35 17.11 7.56
N GLN A 209 1.61 18.21 7.43
CA GLN A 209 1.24 19.06 8.58
C GLN A 209 0.21 18.40 9.50
N VAL A 210 -0.74 17.65 8.95
CA VAL A 210 -1.84 17.04 9.69
C VAL A 210 -1.45 15.68 10.28
N LEU A 211 -0.82 14.83 9.49
CA LEU A 211 -0.53 13.44 9.83
C LEU A 211 0.91 13.23 10.31
N GLY A 212 1.85 14.04 9.82
CA GLY A 212 3.29 13.83 10.02
C GLY A 212 3.84 12.73 9.11
N ALA A 213 5.17 12.71 8.95
CA ALA A 213 5.87 11.76 8.08
C ALA A 213 5.69 10.28 8.52
N GLY A 214 5.48 10.04 9.82
CA GLY A 214 5.35 8.69 10.38
C GLY A 214 4.06 7.95 10.02
N LEU A 215 3.08 8.64 9.43
CA LEU A 215 1.85 8.03 8.91
C LEU A 215 1.79 8.02 7.37
N LEU A 216 2.80 8.55 6.69
CA LEU A 216 2.89 8.59 5.23
C LEU A 216 3.92 7.58 4.74
N GLN A 217 3.62 6.86 3.66
CA GLN A 217 4.54 5.89 3.07
C GLN A 217 4.60 5.97 1.55
N PHE A 218 5.79 5.70 1.02
CA PHE A 218 6.00 5.56 -0.41
C PHE A 218 5.40 4.25 -0.94
N GLY A 219 4.68 4.37 -2.04
CA GLY A 219 4.30 3.29 -2.94
C GLY A 219 4.35 3.81 -4.36
N SER A 220 4.73 2.99 -5.33
CA SER A 220 4.82 3.43 -6.72
C SER A 220 3.52 3.26 -7.51
N ASP A 221 2.66 2.31 -7.10
CA ASP A 221 1.47 1.87 -7.83
C ASP A 221 1.79 1.44 -9.27
N CYS A 222 2.96 0.82 -9.45
CA CYS A 222 3.38 0.28 -10.75
C CYS A 222 2.88 -1.15 -10.95
N PHE A 223 2.64 -1.49 -12.21
CA PHE A 223 2.18 -2.81 -12.64
C PHE A 223 3.36 -3.62 -13.20
N LEU A 224 3.63 -4.77 -12.62
CA LEU A 224 4.72 -5.67 -12.99
C LEU A 224 4.28 -6.65 -14.09
N PRO A 225 5.20 -7.10 -14.97
CA PRO A 225 6.59 -6.66 -15.05
C PRO A 225 6.72 -5.26 -15.67
N CYS A 226 7.60 -4.44 -15.12
CA CYS A 226 7.94 -3.12 -15.66
C CYS A 226 9.45 -2.85 -15.54
N PRO A 227 10.02 -1.93 -16.34
CA PRO A 227 11.43 -1.54 -16.17
C PRO A 227 11.67 -0.85 -14.82
N GLY A 228 12.85 -1.03 -14.21
CA GLY A 228 13.18 -0.33 -12.95
C GLY A 228 13.20 1.20 -13.10
N ALA A 229 13.40 1.71 -14.31
CA ALA A 229 13.29 3.14 -14.63
C ALA A 229 11.91 3.73 -14.27
N GLN A 230 10.84 2.94 -14.40
CA GLN A 230 9.49 3.37 -14.06
C GLN A 230 9.33 3.56 -12.54
N LEU A 231 9.88 2.64 -11.72
CA LEU A 231 9.88 2.81 -10.26
C LEU A 231 10.72 4.02 -9.83
N ARG A 232 11.90 4.21 -10.45
CA ARG A 232 12.75 5.39 -10.18
C ARG A 232 12.05 6.70 -10.53
N GLU A 233 11.27 6.73 -11.62
CA GLU A 233 10.46 7.88 -11.98
C GLU A 233 9.40 8.20 -10.91
N ARG A 234 8.63 7.19 -10.47
CA ARG A 234 7.62 7.39 -9.40
C ARG A 234 8.23 7.84 -8.09
N ARG A 235 9.38 7.25 -7.70
CA ARG A 235 10.18 7.70 -6.55
C ARG A 235 10.65 9.14 -6.71
N GLY A 236 11.16 9.49 -7.89
CA GLY A 236 11.63 10.83 -8.24
C GLY A 236 10.54 11.89 -8.07
N TRP A 237 9.32 11.61 -8.53
CA TRP A 237 8.19 12.53 -8.35
C TRP A 237 7.92 12.88 -6.89
N LEU A 238 7.97 11.88 -5.99
CA LEU A 238 7.80 12.14 -4.56
C LEU A 238 9.02 12.87 -3.99
N GLN A 239 10.23 12.42 -4.36
CA GLN A 239 11.49 13.02 -3.90
C GLN A 239 11.58 14.51 -4.23
N ASP A 240 11.20 14.90 -5.45
CA ASP A 240 11.21 16.29 -5.90
C ASP A 240 10.25 17.15 -5.07
N LEU A 241 9.04 16.64 -4.79
CA LEU A 241 8.07 17.33 -3.95
C LEU A 241 8.54 17.46 -2.50
N LEU A 242 9.13 16.41 -1.92
CA LEU A 242 9.69 16.45 -0.56
C LEU A 242 10.84 17.47 -0.47
N ASN A 243 11.67 17.56 -1.50
CA ASN A 243 12.74 18.56 -1.59
C ASN A 243 12.20 19.98 -1.73
N GLU A 244 11.19 20.18 -2.59
CA GLU A 244 10.52 21.47 -2.78
C GLU A 244 9.88 21.97 -1.47
N LEU A 245 9.25 21.07 -0.73
CA LEU A 245 8.64 21.33 0.57
C LEU A 245 9.67 21.41 1.72
N GLN A 246 10.96 21.19 1.43
CA GLN A 246 12.06 21.22 2.40
C GLN A 246 11.84 20.26 3.58
N VAL A 247 11.30 19.07 3.31
CA VAL A 247 11.06 18.05 4.32
C VAL A 247 12.39 17.55 4.88
N PRO A 248 12.59 17.49 6.22
CA PRO A 248 13.82 17.02 6.83
C PRO A 248 14.22 15.62 6.38
N ALA A 249 15.53 15.34 6.30
CA ALA A 249 16.04 14.06 5.82
C ALA A 249 15.51 12.85 6.61
N ASP A 250 15.33 13.00 7.93
CA ASP A 250 14.78 11.94 8.79
C ASP A 250 13.31 11.64 8.46
N ASP A 251 12.52 12.66 8.16
CA ASP A 251 11.13 12.53 7.72
C ASP A 251 11.03 11.90 6.33
N GLN A 252 11.92 12.28 5.40
CA GLN A 252 12.01 11.62 4.10
C GLN A 252 12.35 10.14 4.25
N ASN A 253 13.34 9.80 5.10
CA ASN A 253 13.69 8.41 5.41
C ASN A 253 12.51 7.65 6.03
N ARG A 254 11.71 8.32 6.87
CA ARG A 254 10.50 7.76 7.44
C ARG A 254 9.48 7.40 6.36
N ILE A 255 9.23 8.29 5.40
CA ILE A 255 8.28 8.08 4.29
C ILE A 255 8.74 6.97 3.33
N PHE A 256 10.02 6.93 2.97
CA PHE A 256 10.56 5.93 2.04
C PHE A 256 10.82 4.56 2.68
N SER A 257 10.73 4.44 4.01
CA SER A 257 11.15 3.22 4.70
C SER A 257 10.39 2.97 5.98
N GLY A 258 10.60 3.81 7.00
CA GLY A 258 10.21 3.52 8.38
C GLY A 258 8.71 3.30 8.56
N THR A 259 7.87 4.09 7.91
CA THR A 259 6.41 3.96 8.00
C THR A 259 5.92 2.61 7.48
N ALA A 260 6.41 2.21 6.30
CA ALA A 260 6.07 0.91 5.70
C ALA A 260 6.69 -0.26 6.49
N ALA A 261 7.89 -0.10 7.06
CA ALA A 261 8.51 -1.13 7.89
C ALA A 261 7.67 -1.42 9.15
N ASP A 262 7.20 -0.38 9.85
CA ASP A 262 6.33 -0.52 11.02
C ASP A 262 4.97 -1.12 10.64
N TRP A 263 4.43 -0.70 9.48
CA TRP A 263 3.20 -1.24 8.94
C TRP A 263 3.28 -2.75 8.68
N LEU A 264 4.35 -3.21 8.04
CA LEU A 264 4.57 -4.63 7.74
C LEU A 264 4.88 -5.45 9.00
N GLY A 265 5.58 -4.85 9.97
CA GLY A 265 5.99 -5.47 11.23
C GLY A 265 7.11 -6.51 11.06
N PRO A 266 7.47 -7.25 12.13
CA PRO A 266 8.59 -8.19 12.08
C PRO A 266 8.37 -9.33 11.07
N PRO A 267 9.41 -9.87 10.41
CA PRO A 267 10.84 -9.58 10.56
C PRO A 267 11.34 -8.75 9.36
N VAL A 268 10.84 -7.54 9.16
CA VAL A 268 11.42 -6.64 8.16
C VAL A 268 12.72 -6.07 8.75
N HIS A 269 13.85 -6.75 8.54
CA HIS A 269 15.16 -6.29 9.02
C HIS A 269 16.13 -6.08 7.86
N LYS A 270 16.45 -4.81 7.57
CA LYS A 270 17.77 -4.33 7.08
C LYS A 270 17.94 -2.86 7.49
N ALA A 271 19.21 -2.44 7.63
CA ALA A 271 19.66 -1.13 8.13
C ALA A 271 19.03 0.09 7.40
N PRO A 272 18.98 1.28 8.05
CA PRO A 272 18.38 2.49 7.50
C PRO A 272 18.95 2.86 6.12
N PHE A 273 18.05 3.30 5.23
CA PHE A 273 18.40 3.87 3.92
C PHE A 273 19.16 5.18 4.12
N LYS A 274 20.20 5.43 3.32
CA LYS A 274 20.88 6.73 3.27
C LYS A 274 20.53 7.37 1.94
N LEU A 275 19.83 8.50 1.97
CA LEU A 275 19.60 9.35 0.80
C LEU A 275 20.96 9.77 0.23
N GLY A 276 21.27 9.36 -1.00
CA GLY A 276 22.47 9.78 -1.72
C GLY A 276 22.39 11.26 -2.07
N SER A 277 23.45 12.02 -1.80
CA SER A 277 23.57 13.46 -2.08
C SER A 277 23.74 13.79 -3.59
N GLY A 278 23.06 13.05 -4.46
CA GLY A 278 23.17 13.19 -5.91
C GLY A 278 22.62 14.53 -6.36
N ARG A 279 23.51 15.45 -6.76
CA ARG A 279 23.14 16.61 -7.56
C ARG A 279 22.58 16.11 -8.88
N TRP A 280 21.28 16.30 -9.09
CA TRP A 280 20.64 16.10 -10.37
C TRP A 280 21.02 17.25 -11.29
N SER A 281 21.82 16.96 -12.32
CA SER A 281 22.02 17.89 -13.43
C SER A 281 20.79 17.79 -14.35
N PRO A 282 20.15 18.91 -14.72
CA PRO A 282 19.09 18.90 -15.72
C PRO A 282 19.74 18.64 -17.08
N VAL A 283 19.39 17.53 -17.72
CA VAL A 283 19.70 17.34 -19.13
C VAL A 283 18.42 17.64 -19.91
N CYS A 284 18.43 18.81 -20.57
CA CYS A 284 17.51 19.14 -21.64
C CYS A 284 17.59 18.09 -22.76
N CYS A 285 16.42 17.63 -23.22
CA CYS A 285 16.08 17.44 -24.63
C CYS A 285 14.55 17.53 -24.75
#